data_AF-A0A1J5DUP2-F1
#
_entry.id   AF-A0A1J5DUP2-F1
#
_cell.length_a   1.000
_cell.length_b   1.000
_cell.length_c   1.000
_cell.angle_alpha   90.00
_cell.angle_beta   90.00
_cell.angle_gamma   90.00
#
_symmetry.space_group_name_H-M   'P 1'
#
loop_
_entity.id
_entity.type
_entity.pdbx_description
1 polymer ?
#
loop_
_entity_poly.entity_id
_entity_poly.type
_entity_poly.pdbx_seq_one_letter_code
_entity_poly.pdbx_strand_id
1 'polypeptide(L)'
;MDCSQLNSGCDVGVCNGGVCETQAGSAGLTCNDNDPCTTGDLCTAGTCAGTVLDCASLDSVCGAGVCDPLTSSCHSEAANEGGTCDDNDPCTRNDSCRSGSCVGAVVDCTNLDAPCSRGVCNNGTCEAQTLPDDEVCGTGLGCIVSLCQGGACNASDSGCTAMDDDCVVGVCDNLSDTCVTQPANEGGACDDGDPCTQGEACSSGTCLGGTQVCGEDNNPGDTSTTEDTATADLPEGVLSQDIVIDGGCGCLVSEGASGRWGFALLLGLLVLLRRRRVS
;
A
#
# COMPACT_ATOMS: atom_id res chain seq x y z
N MET A 1 -58.45 -60.26 -16.39
CA MET A 1 -58.19 -58.86 -16.75
C MET A 1 -57.15 -58.37 -15.79
N ASP A 2 -56.03 -57.85 -16.31
CA ASP A 2 -55.02 -57.20 -15.49
C ASP A 2 -55.36 -55.70 -15.42
N CYS A 3 -55.35 -55.14 -14.22
CA CYS A 3 -55.61 -53.72 -13.97
C CYS A 3 -54.35 -52.95 -13.54
N SER A 4 -53.17 -53.59 -13.58
CA SER A 4 -51.90 -53.01 -13.14
C SER A 4 -51.52 -51.72 -13.86
N GLN A 5 -52.08 -51.44 -15.05
CA GLN A 5 -51.93 -50.16 -15.75
C GLN A 5 -52.52 -48.95 -15.00
N LEU A 6 -53.41 -49.18 -14.04
CA LEU A 6 -53.99 -48.16 -13.17
C LEU A 6 -53.23 -48.02 -11.85
N ASN A 7 -52.17 -48.81 -11.63
CA ASN A 7 -51.30 -48.60 -10.48
C ASN A 7 -50.55 -47.27 -10.67
N SER A 8 -50.80 -46.35 -9.76
CA SER A 8 -50.05 -45.10 -9.60
C SER A 8 -49.26 -45.16 -8.29
N GLY A 9 -48.50 -44.13 -7.94
CA GLY A 9 -47.74 -44.13 -6.69
C GLY A 9 -48.58 -44.49 -5.46
N CYS A 10 -49.78 -43.91 -5.35
CA CYS A 10 -50.70 -44.15 -4.22
C CYS A 10 -52.05 -44.74 -4.60
N ASP A 11 -52.25 -45.12 -5.87
CA ASP A 11 -53.43 -45.83 -6.32
C ASP A 11 -53.08 -47.22 -6.82
N VAL A 12 -54.00 -48.16 -6.66
CA VAL A 12 -53.92 -49.50 -7.20
C VAL A 12 -55.09 -49.75 -8.14
N GLY A 13 -54.82 -50.42 -9.26
CA GLY A 13 -55.84 -50.85 -10.19
C GLY A 13 -56.58 -52.07 -9.67
N VAL A 14 -57.90 -51.94 -9.49
CA VAL A 14 -58.77 -53.02 -9.03
C VAL A 14 -59.80 -53.37 -10.11
N CYS A 15 -60.10 -54.66 -10.25
CA CYS A 15 -61.14 -55.14 -11.16
C CYS A 15 -62.47 -55.19 -10.43
N ASN A 16 -63.42 -54.34 -10.84
CA ASN A 16 -64.75 -54.27 -10.28
C ASN A 16 -65.80 -54.51 -11.38
N GLY A 17 -66.55 -55.62 -11.29
CA GLY A 17 -67.56 -55.96 -12.29
C GLY A 17 -67.05 -56.15 -13.73
N GLY A 18 -65.75 -56.44 -13.93
CA GLY A 18 -65.13 -56.57 -15.25
C GLY A 18 -64.61 -55.27 -15.85
N VAL A 19 -64.62 -54.18 -15.09
CA VAL A 19 -64.01 -52.88 -15.44
C VAL A 19 -62.84 -52.63 -14.51
N CYS A 20 -61.75 -52.06 -15.02
CA CYS A 20 -60.63 -51.60 -14.20
C CYS A 20 -60.93 -50.20 -13.67
N GLU A 21 -60.87 -50.02 -12.36
CA GLU A 21 -61.06 -48.75 -11.65
C GLU A 21 -59.83 -48.47 -10.77
N THR A 22 -59.54 -47.19 -10.50
CA THR A 22 -58.51 -46.79 -9.53
C THR A 22 -59.09 -46.83 -8.12
N GLN A 23 -58.33 -47.37 -7.19
CA GLN A 23 -58.65 -47.34 -5.76
C GLN A 23 -57.43 -46.87 -4.98
N ALA A 24 -57.64 -46.07 -3.93
CA ALA A 24 -56.57 -45.66 -3.03
C ALA A 24 -55.84 -46.90 -2.48
N GLY A 25 -54.52 -46.91 -2.63
CA GLY A 25 -53.64 -47.91 -2.07
C GLY A 25 -53.64 -47.88 -0.53
N SER A 26 -53.02 -48.90 0.07
CA SER A 26 -52.87 -48.97 1.52
C SER A 26 -52.08 -47.77 2.06
N ALA A 27 -52.49 -47.25 3.20
CA ALA A 27 -51.69 -46.25 3.91
C ALA A 27 -50.32 -46.83 4.29
N GLY A 28 -49.27 -46.02 4.15
CA GLY A 28 -47.88 -46.41 4.46
C GLY A 28 -47.13 -47.12 3.33
N LEU A 29 -47.69 -47.18 2.11
CA LEU A 29 -46.90 -47.54 0.92
C LEU A 29 -45.90 -46.42 0.61
N THR A 30 -44.65 -46.78 0.25
CA THR A 30 -43.65 -45.82 -0.23
C THR A 30 -44.09 -45.24 -1.56
N CYS A 31 -43.97 -43.93 -1.71
CA CYS A 31 -44.25 -43.22 -2.95
C CYS A 31 -43.19 -42.12 -3.15
N ASN A 32 -43.40 -41.23 -4.13
CA ASN A 32 -42.58 -40.03 -4.32
C ASN A 32 -43.53 -38.88 -4.64
N ASP A 33 -43.55 -37.84 -3.81
CA ASP A 33 -44.44 -36.67 -3.98
C ASP A 33 -43.86 -35.62 -4.94
N ASN A 34 -42.63 -35.84 -5.41
CA ASN A 34 -41.79 -34.98 -6.24
C ASN A 34 -41.41 -33.65 -5.58
N ASP A 35 -41.52 -33.54 -4.26
CA ASP A 35 -40.99 -32.43 -3.49
C ASP A 35 -39.58 -32.79 -2.98
N PRO A 36 -38.51 -32.14 -3.49
CA PRO A 36 -37.15 -32.45 -3.05
C PRO A 36 -36.85 -31.98 -1.60
N CYS A 37 -37.79 -31.26 -0.98
CA CYS A 37 -37.75 -30.80 0.40
C CYS A 37 -38.61 -31.62 1.36
N THR A 38 -39.06 -32.80 0.93
CA THR A 38 -39.66 -33.81 1.80
C THR A 38 -38.80 -35.08 1.83
N THR A 39 -38.95 -35.85 2.89
CA THR A 39 -38.27 -37.14 3.07
C THR A 39 -39.26 -38.18 3.57
N GLY A 40 -39.05 -39.44 3.17
CA GLY A 40 -39.85 -40.56 3.64
C GLY A 40 -41.30 -40.50 3.17
N ASP A 41 -41.52 -40.27 1.88
CA ASP A 41 -42.86 -40.10 1.30
C ASP A 41 -43.69 -41.37 1.40
N LEU A 42 -44.88 -41.23 1.97
CA LEU A 42 -45.81 -42.32 2.22
C LEU A 42 -47.21 -41.96 1.75
N CYS A 43 -47.92 -42.96 1.23
CA CYS A 43 -49.30 -42.80 0.85
C CYS A 43 -50.19 -42.66 2.08
N THR A 44 -51.01 -41.62 2.09
CA THR A 44 -52.09 -41.39 3.07
C THR A 44 -53.37 -41.05 2.32
N ALA A 45 -54.37 -41.94 2.40
CA ALA A 45 -55.67 -41.77 1.73
C ALA A 45 -55.58 -41.45 0.22
N GLY A 46 -54.67 -42.11 -0.50
CA GLY A 46 -54.46 -41.90 -1.94
C GLY A 46 -53.57 -40.71 -2.29
N THR A 47 -53.09 -39.93 -1.31
CA THR A 47 -52.15 -38.82 -1.52
C THR A 47 -50.74 -39.24 -1.12
N CYS A 48 -49.76 -38.96 -1.96
CA CYS A 48 -48.34 -39.10 -1.60
C CYS A 48 -47.87 -37.81 -0.93
N ALA A 49 -47.28 -37.92 0.27
CA ALA A 49 -46.66 -36.79 0.95
C ALA A 49 -45.53 -37.30 1.86
N GLY A 50 -44.43 -36.55 1.95
CA GLY A 50 -43.35 -36.80 2.89
C GLY A 50 -43.34 -35.90 4.12
N THR A 51 -42.31 -36.10 4.94
CA THR A 51 -42.00 -35.23 6.09
C THR A 51 -41.06 -34.13 5.62
N VAL A 52 -41.39 -32.86 5.92
CA VAL A 52 -40.56 -31.70 5.56
C VAL A 52 -39.12 -31.89 6.05
N LEU A 53 -38.16 -31.61 5.17
CA LEU A 53 -36.73 -31.66 5.48
C LEU A 53 -36.41 -30.69 6.62
N ASP A 54 -35.84 -31.22 7.71
CA ASP A 54 -35.47 -30.42 8.87
C ASP A 54 -34.15 -29.69 8.64
N CYS A 55 -34.23 -28.37 8.45
CA CYS A 55 -33.08 -27.50 8.29
C CYS A 55 -32.76 -26.67 9.54
N ALA A 56 -33.42 -26.92 10.68
CA ALA A 56 -33.29 -26.10 11.89
C ALA A 56 -31.87 -26.03 12.47
N SER A 57 -30.98 -26.96 12.08
CA SER A 57 -29.56 -26.91 12.42
C SER A 57 -28.81 -25.68 11.89
N LEU A 58 -29.37 -25.00 10.88
CA LEU A 58 -28.83 -23.76 10.29
C LEU A 58 -29.54 -22.51 10.83
N ASP A 59 -30.51 -22.66 11.74
CA ASP A 59 -31.19 -21.52 12.35
C ASP A 59 -30.23 -20.70 13.22
N SER A 60 -30.42 -19.39 13.19
CA SER A 60 -29.75 -18.44 14.09
C SER A 60 -30.73 -17.32 14.46
N VAL A 61 -30.29 -16.37 15.28
CA VAL A 61 -31.12 -15.19 15.61
C VAL A 61 -31.46 -14.36 14.36
N CYS A 62 -30.56 -14.35 13.37
CA CYS A 62 -30.66 -13.53 12.16
C CYS A 62 -30.84 -14.35 10.88
N GLY A 63 -31.02 -15.66 10.98
CA GLY A 63 -31.13 -16.53 9.82
C GLY A 63 -32.00 -17.75 10.11
N ALA A 64 -32.62 -18.27 9.06
CA ALA A 64 -33.43 -19.48 9.10
C ALA A 64 -32.84 -20.52 8.16
N GLY A 65 -32.84 -21.78 8.60
CA GLY A 65 -32.54 -22.93 7.76
C GLY A 65 -33.70 -23.22 6.82
N VAL A 66 -33.43 -23.17 5.53
CA VAL A 66 -34.42 -23.40 4.48
C VAL A 66 -33.90 -24.51 3.56
N CYS A 67 -34.81 -25.32 3.03
CA CYS A 67 -34.47 -26.29 2.02
C CYS A 67 -34.47 -25.63 0.63
N ASP A 68 -33.41 -25.85 -0.15
CA ASP A 68 -33.35 -25.49 -1.56
C ASP A 68 -33.99 -26.61 -2.42
N PRO A 69 -35.12 -26.33 -3.09
CA PRO A 69 -35.83 -27.33 -3.90
C PRO A 69 -35.06 -27.75 -5.16
N LEU A 70 -34.01 -27.03 -5.57
CA LEU A 70 -33.20 -27.40 -6.73
C LEU A 70 -32.09 -28.39 -6.36
N THR A 71 -31.55 -28.28 -5.15
CA THR A 71 -30.39 -29.06 -4.71
C THR A 71 -30.73 -30.12 -3.66
N SER A 72 -31.96 -30.11 -3.12
CA SER A 72 -32.39 -30.99 -2.02
C SER A 72 -31.49 -30.86 -0.79
N SER A 73 -30.99 -29.65 -0.52
CA SER A 73 -30.04 -29.38 0.56
C SER A 73 -30.49 -28.20 1.40
N CYS A 74 -30.11 -28.20 2.67
CA CYS A 74 -30.38 -27.09 3.56
C CYS A 74 -29.34 -25.97 3.37
N HIS A 75 -29.80 -24.73 3.31
CA HIS A 75 -28.98 -23.52 3.38
C HIS A 75 -29.55 -22.54 4.41
N SER A 76 -28.76 -21.55 4.79
CA SER A 76 -29.23 -20.44 5.62
C SER A 76 -29.74 -19.31 4.74
N GLU A 77 -30.87 -18.74 5.12
CA GLU A 77 -31.41 -17.51 4.54
C GLU A 77 -31.51 -16.42 5.60
N ALA A 78 -31.40 -15.16 5.17
CA ALA A 78 -31.55 -14.02 6.06
C ALA A 78 -32.98 -13.98 6.65
N ALA A 79 -33.06 -13.83 7.96
CA ALA A 79 -34.30 -13.72 8.70
C ALA A 79 -34.20 -12.62 9.77
N ASN A 80 -35.35 -12.24 10.35
CA ASN A 80 -35.42 -11.31 11.47
C ASN A 80 -34.77 -9.93 11.20
N GLU A 81 -34.77 -9.44 9.96
CA GLU A 81 -34.15 -8.16 9.58
C GLU A 81 -34.62 -7.00 10.48
N GLY A 82 -33.67 -6.27 11.07
CA GLY A 82 -33.92 -5.19 12.04
C GLY A 82 -34.34 -5.66 13.43
N GLY A 83 -34.50 -6.97 13.65
CA GLY A 83 -34.72 -7.56 14.97
C GLY A 83 -33.46 -7.50 15.84
N THR A 84 -33.66 -7.49 17.16
CA THR A 84 -32.55 -7.45 18.13
C THR A 84 -31.77 -8.75 18.14
N CYS A 85 -30.45 -8.65 18.24
CA CYS A 85 -29.54 -9.77 18.41
C CYS A 85 -28.35 -9.34 19.28
N ASP A 86 -27.35 -10.21 19.43
CA ASP A 86 -26.07 -9.92 20.11
C ASP A 86 -24.95 -10.49 19.23
N ASP A 87 -24.06 -9.62 18.73
CA ASP A 87 -22.93 -10.04 17.89
C ASP A 87 -21.72 -10.51 18.72
N ASN A 88 -21.84 -10.49 20.05
CA ASN A 88 -20.82 -10.79 21.06
C ASN A 88 -19.58 -9.89 20.99
N ASP A 89 -19.63 -8.77 20.25
CA ASP A 89 -18.60 -7.75 20.27
C ASP A 89 -18.93 -6.72 21.36
N PRO A 90 -18.18 -6.63 22.46
CA PRO A 90 -18.45 -5.65 23.49
C PRO A 90 -18.26 -4.19 23.00
N CYS A 91 -17.63 -4.00 21.84
CA CYS A 91 -17.38 -2.70 21.21
C CYS A 91 -18.40 -2.31 20.13
N THR A 92 -19.53 -3.02 20.08
CA THR A 92 -20.73 -2.63 19.34
C THR A 92 -21.88 -2.36 20.31
N ARG A 93 -22.90 -1.64 19.83
CA ARG A 93 -24.16 -1.39 20.55
C ARG A 93 -25.35 -1.47 19.61
N ASN A 94 -26.51 -1.76 20.21
CA ASN A 94 -27.80 -1.81 19.52
C ASN A 94 -27.78 -2.79 18.35
N ASP A 95 -27.29 -4.00 18.60
CA ASP A 95 -27.09 -4.97 17.54
C ASP A 95 -28.43 -5.41 16.95
N SER A 96 -28.42 -5.51 15.63
CA SER A 96 -29.59 -5.86 14.85
C SER A 96 -29.22 -6.78 13.71
N CYS A 97 -30.16 -7.63 13.35
CA CYS A 97 -29.99 -8.54 12.23
C CYS A 97 -29.99 -7.77 10.93
N ARG A 98 -28.93 -7.97 10.14
CA ARG A 98 -28.76 -7.41 8.81
C ARG A 98 -28.23 -8.47 7.86
N SER A 99 -29.04 -8.83 6.86
CA SER A 99 -28.67 -9.78 5.81
C SER A 99 -28.14 -11.12 6.33
N GLY A 100 -28.77 -11.69 7.35
CA GLY A 100 -28.35 -13.00 7.89
C GLY A 100 -27.38 -12.93 9.07
N SER A 101 -26.79 -11.77 9.33
CA SER A 101 -25.76 -11.58 10.37
C SER A 101 -26.25 -10.64 11.47
N CYS A 102 -25.82 -10.88 12.70
CA CYS A 102 -25.96 -9.89 13.75
C CYS A 102 -24.86 -8.84 13.62
N VAL A 103 -25.23 -7.56 13.57
CA VAL A 103 -24.28 -6.45 13.49
C VAL A 103 -24.72 -5.30 14.39
N GLY A 104 -23.79 -4.71 15.13
CA GLY A 104 -24.04 -3.50 15.92
C GLY A 104 -23.37 -2.23 15.41
N ALA A 105 -23.74 -1.12 16.03
CA ALA A 105 -23.11 0.18 15.81
C ALA A 105 -21.84 0.29 16.66
N VAL A 106 -20.71 0.61 16.02
CA VAL A 106 -19.41 0.76 16.69
C VAL A 106 -19.50 1.79 17.82
N VAL A 107 -18.93 1.47 18.98
CA VAL A 107 -18.80 2.40 20.10
C VAL A 107 -17.93 3.59 19.68
N ASP A 108 -18.50 4.78 19.72
CA ASP A 108 -17.79 6.04 19.46
C ASP A 108 -16.93 6.41 20.67
N CYS A 109 -15.61 6.38 20.49
CA CYS A 109 -14.61 6.78 21.48
C CYS A 109 -13.86 8.07 21.11
N THR A 110 -14.31 8.80 20.08
CA THR A 110 -13.62 10.00 19.56
C THR A 110 -13.47 11.12 20.59
N ASN A 111 -14.25 11.07 21.68
CA ASN A 111 -14.10 11.97 22.81
C ASN A 111 -12.75 11.83 23.56
N LEU A 112 -12.01 10.74 23.32
CA LEU A 112 -10.66 10.50 23.83
C LEU A 112 -9.57 10.78 22.80
N ASP A 113 -9.94 11.26 21.60
CA ASP A 113 -8.97 11.68 20.60
C ASP A 113 -8.19 12.90 21.09
N ALA A 114 -6.88 12.87 20.88
CA ALA A 114 -5.95 13.96 21.15
C ALA A 114 -4.86 13.96 20.06
N PRO A 115 -4.00 14.99 19.99
CA PRO A 115 -2.97 15.07 18.96
C PRO A 115 -2.07 13.83 18.85
N CYS A 116 -1.80 13.15 19.97
CA CYS A 116 -0.96 11.96 20.05
C CYS A 116 -1.67 10.75 20.68
N SER A 117 -2.99 10.72 20.65
CA SER A 117 -3.77 9.54 21.04
C SER A 117 -5.08 9.47 20.29
N ARG A 118 -5.57 8.26 20.06
CA ARG A 118 -6.91 8.02 19.51
C ARG A 118 -7.74 7.25 20.52
N GLY A 119 -9.02 7.56 20.60
CA GLY A 119 -9.97 6.79 21.37
C GLY A 119 -10.25 5.46 20.69
N VAL A 120 -10.02 4.37 21.41
CA VAL A 120 -10.34 3.02 20.96
C VAL A 120 -11.24 2.34 21.97
N CYS A 121 -12.13 1.50 21.50
CA CYS A 121 -12.89 0.64 22.39
C CYS A 121 -12.06 -0.62 22.69
N ASN A 122 -11.91 -0.92 23.98
CA ASN A 122 -11.32 -2.15 24.48
C ASN A 122 -12.28 -2.79 25.48
N ASN A 123 -12.78 -3.98 25.13
CA ASN A 123 -13.70 -4.76 25.95
C ASN A 123 -14.90 -3.93 26.47
N GLY A 124 -15.50 -3.13 25.58
CA GLY A 124 -16.66 -2.28 25.87
C GLY A 124 -16.38 -0.97 26.61
N THR A 125 -15.10 -0.68 26.89
CA THR A 125 -14.67 0.57 27.52
C THR A 125 -13.83 1.40 26.55
N CYS A 126 -14.11 2.69 26.44
CA CYS A 126 -13.26 3.59 25.67
C CYS A 126 -11.97 3.89 26.44
N GLU A 127 -10.83 3.71 25.79
CA GLU A 127 -9.50 4.05 26.30
C GLU A 127 -8.73 4.90 25.28
N ALA A 128 -7.82 5.74 25.76
CA ALA A 128 -6.93 6.50 24.90
C ALA A 128 -5.72 5.63 24.52
N GLN A 129 -5.58 5.30 23.25
CA GLN A 129 -4.41 4.62 22.72
C GLN A 129 -3.42 5.65 22.19
N THR A 130 -2.19 5.64 22.70
CA THR A 130 -1.12 6.52 22.23
C THR A 130 -0.78 6.23 20.76
N LEU A 131 -0.59 7.29 19.99
CA LEU A 131 0.00 7.22 18.67
C LEU A 131 1.49 6.84 18.76
N PRO A 132 2.07 6.22 17.71
CA PRO A 132 3.49 6.00 17.61
C PRO A 132 4.31 7.29 17.82
N ASP A 133 5.50 7.13 18.37
CA ASP A 133 6.47 8.23 18.43
C ASP A 133 6.85 8.68 17.01
N ASP A 134 7.27 9.94 16.88
CA ASP A 134 7.62 10.62 15.62
C ASP A 134 6.46 10.82 14.62
N GLU A 135 5.21 10.51 15.01
CA GLU A 135 4.03 10.91 14.24
C GLU A 135 3.79 12.41 14.38
N VAL A 136 3.51 13.08 13.25
CA VAL A 136 3.23 14.52 13.23
C VAL A 136 1.87 14.79 13.88
N CYS A 137 1.88 15.52 14.97
CA CYS A 137 0.69 15.82 15.78
C CYS A 137 0.31 17.30 15.78
N GLY A 138 1.16 18.15 15.21
CA GLY A 138 0.89 19.58 15.07
C GLY A 138 1.48 20.12 13.78
N THR A 139 0.83 21.13 13.23
CA THR A 139 1.36 21.90 12.11
C THR A 139 2.30 22.96 12.69
N GLY A 140 3.60 22.72 12.65
CA GLY A 140 4.51 23.85 12.66
C GLY A 140 4.48 24.52 11.29
N LEU A 141 4.53 25.84 11.29
CA LEU A 141 4.44 26.67 10.10
C LEU A 141 5.82 27.01 9.52
N GLY A 142 6.91 26.46 10.09
CA GLY A 142 8.22 26.44 9.45
C GLY A 142 9.21 25.42 10.03
N CYS A 143 10.07 25.82 10.97
CA CYS A 143 11.21 24.99 11.43
C CYS A 143 10.94 24.17 12.69
N ILE A 144 9.80 24.40 13.35
CA ILE A 144 9.34 23.54 14.43
C ILE A 144 8.43 22.47 13.82
N VAL A 145 8.60 21.20 14.18
CA VAL A 145 7.61 20.15 13.91
C VAL A 145 7.15 19.60 15.25
N SER A 146 5.85 19.45 15.45
CA SER A 146 5.37 18.81 16.68
C SER A 146 5.19 17.32 16.41
N LEU A 147 5.97 16.52 17.13
CA LEU A 147 6.00 15.07 17.01
C LEU A 147 5.48 14.42 18.29
N CYS A 148 4.85 13.27 18.13
CA CYS A 148 4.48 12.45 19.26
C CYS A 148 5.70 11.87 19.95
N GLN A 149 5.74 12.00 21.28
CA GLN A 149 6.68 11.27 22.11
C GLN A 149 6.02 10.89 23.42
N GLY A 150 5.85 9.58 23.65
CA GLY A 150 5.20 9.06 24.86
C GLY A 150 3.75 9.52 25.02
N GLY A 151 3.02 9.69 23.91
CA GLY A 151 1.63 10.16 23.91
C GLY A 151 1.44 11.67 24.11
N ALA A 152 2.52 12.43 24.26
CA ALA A 152 2.49 13.89 24.28
C ALA A 152 2.91 14.45 22.92
N CYS A 153 2.25 15.53 22.49
CA CYS A 153 2.64 16.27 21.29
C CYS A 153 3.69 17.31 21.66
N ASN A 154 4.96 16.98 21.41
CA ASN A 154 6.08 17.82 21.80
C ASN A 154 6.63 18.55 20.58
N ALA A 155 6.91 19.84 20.74
CA ALA A 155 7.64 20.59 19.73
C ALA A 155 9.07 20.05 19.63
N SER A 156 9.46 19.68 18.43
CA SER A 156 10.80 19.27 18.04
C SER A 156 11.31 20.24 17.00
N ASP A 157 12.53 20.75 17.19
CA ASP A 157 13.22 21.50 16.13
C ASP A 157 13.52 20.51 15.00
N SER A 158 12.94 20.73 13.80
CA SER A 158 13.19 19.85 12.66
C SER A 158 14.62 19.99 12.11
N GLY A 159 15.41 20.90 12.69
CA GLY A 159 16.74 21.25 12.26
C GLY A 159 16.69 22.12 11.02
N CYS A 160 17.36 23.27 11.09
CA CYS A 160 17.54 24.17 9.95
C CYS A 160 18.81 23.83 9.14
N THR A 161 19.23 22.56 9.16
CA THR A 161 20.55 22.12 8.66
C THR A 161 20.73 22.27 7.15
N ALA A 162 19.63 22.46 6.40
CA ALA A 162 19.69 22.83 4.99
C ALA A 162 20.33 24.21 4.75
N MET A 163 20.45 25.03 5.80
CA MET A 163 21.13 26.32 5.78
C MET A 163 22.53 26.27 6.39
N ASP A 164 23.04 25.08 6.75
CA ASP A 164 24.40 24.94 7.26
C ASP A 164 25.42 25.07 6.10
N ASP A 165 26.49 25.81 6.35
CA ASP A 165 27.72 25.81 5.54
C ASP A 165 28.95 25.85 6.47
N ASP A 166 30.14 26.03 5.90
CA ASP A 166 31.38 26.05 6.69
C ASP A 166 31.42 27.18 7.74
N CYS A 167 30.70 28.29 7.50
CA CYS A 167 30.75 29.51 8.30
C CYS A 167 29.40 29.92 8.90
N VAL A 168 28.30 29.26 8.57
CA VAL A 168 26.98 29.49 9.15
C VAL A 168 26.30 28.19 9.57
N VAL A 169 25.45 28.28 10.59
CA VAL A 169 24.53 27.22 11.00
C VAL A 169 23.10 27.74 10.87
N GLY A 170 22.20 26.91 10.37
CA GLY A 170 20.78 27.18 10.40
C GLY A 170 20.22 27.03 11.81
N VAL A 171 19.52 28.06 12.30
CA VAL A 171 18.85 28.07 13.60
C VAL A 171 17.37 28.42 13.41
N CYS A 172 16.50 27.78 14.18
CA CYS A 172 15.08 28.10 14.18
C CYS A 172 14.80 29.38 15.00
N ASP A 173 14.21 30.41 14.37
CA ASP A 173 13.67 31.56 15.09
C ASP A 173 12.28 31.21 15.65
N ASN A 174 12.20 31.00 16.96
CA ASN A 174 10.96 30.62 17.65
C ASN A 174 9.85 31.68 17.59
N LEU A 175 10.15 32.94 17.25
CA LEU A 175 9.15 33.99 17.15
C LEU A 175 8.50 34.04 15.76
N SER A 176 9.29 33.85 14.70
CA SER A 176 8.80 33.86 13.32
C SER A 176 8.49 32.47 12.75
N ASP A 177 8.89 31.40 13.46
CA ASP A 177 8.81 30.00 13.01
C ASP A 177 9.48 29.84 11.64
N THR A 178 10.68 30.41 11.47
CA THR A 178 11.45 30.34 10.22
C THR A 178 12.91 30.02 10.50
N CYS A 179 13.54 29.27 9.60
CA CYS A 179 15.00 29.10 9.63
C CYS A 179 15.71 30.40 9.29
N VAL A 180 16.69 30.76 10.11
CA VAL A 180 17.62 31.87 9.91
C VAL A 180 19.06 31.36 10.02
N THR A 181 20.00 31.99 9.34
CA THR A 181 21.42 31.66 9.49
C THR A 181 22.03 32.42 10.66
N GLN A 182 22.92 31.75 11.40
CA GLN A 182 23.78 32.39 12.40
C GLN A 182 25.24 32.10 12.08
N PRO A 183 26.15 33.07 12.29
CA PRO A 183 27.58 32.84 12.15
C PRO A 183 28.06 31.67 13.02
N ALA A 184 28.87 30.80 12.43
CA ALA A 184 29.45 29.61 13.03
C ALA A 184 30.93 29.47 12.62
N ASN A 185 31.65 28.57 13.29
CA ASN A 185 33.03 28.21 12.96
C ASN A 185 34.01 29.40 12.86
N GLU A 186 33.80 30.47 13.63
CA GLU A 186 34.63 31.69 13.59
C GLU A 186 36.13 31.39 13.74
N GLY A 187 36.93 31.77 12.74
CA GLY A 187 38.36 31.48 12.66
C GLY A 187 38.72 30.05 12.23
N GLY A 188 37.74 29.19 12.00
CA GLY A 188 37.90 27.87 11.40
C GLY A 188 38.07 27.95 9.89
N ALA A 189 38.64 26.89 9.30
CA ALA A 189 38.86 26.80 7.87
C ALA A 189 37.53 26.70 7.10
N CYS A 190 37.52 27.28 5.91
CA CYS A 190 36.43 27.23 4.95
C CYS A 190 37.00 27.34 3.53
N ASP A 191 36.15 27.17 2.51
CA ASP A 191 36.49 27.38 1.09
C ASP A 191 35.56 28.46 0.51
N ASP A 192 36.13 29.55 -0.04
CA ASP A 192 35.34 30.62 -0.66
C ASP A 192 34.95 30.31 -2.12
N GLY A 193 35.37 29.14 -2.62
CA GLY A 193 35.14 28.67 -3.97
C GLY A 193 36.07 29.29 -5.01
N ASP A 194 37.01 30.15 -4.60
CA ASP A 194 38.06 30.67 -5.47
C ASP A 194 39.27 29.71 -5.44
N PRO A 195 39.59 29.03 -6.54
CA PRO A 195 40.73 28.11 -6.57
C PRO A 195 42.10 28.82 -6.45
N CYS A 196 42.12 30.15 -6.50
CA CYS A 196 43.31 30.98 -6.40
C CYS A 196 43.65 31.47 -4.99
N THR A 197 42.81 31.16 -4.00
CA THR A 197 43.01 31.52 -2.59
C THR A 197 43.24 30.22 -1.79
N GLN A 198 44.11 30.31 -0.77
CA GLN A 198 44.29 29.24 0.19
C GLN A 198 44.39 29.75 1.63
N GLY A 199 43.67 29.09 2.54
CA GLY A 199 43.78 29.34 3.98
C GLY A 199 42.75 30.36 4.47
N GLU A 200 41.56 30.32 3.87
CA GLU A 200 40.40 31.12 4.21
C GLU A 200 39.89 30.72 5.59
N ALA A 201 39.25 31.67 6.27
CA ALA A 201 38.66 31.43 7.56
C ALA A 201 37.29 32.11 7.68
N CYS A 202 36.42 31.50 8.46
CA CYS A 202 35.10 32.07 8.71
C CYS A 202 35.22 33.34 9.56
N SER A 203 34.53 34.38 9.12
CA SER A 203 34.40 35.64 9.83
C SER A 203 32.99 36.19 9.66
N SER A 204 32.22 36.25 10.75
CA SER A 204 30.85 36.76 10.79
C SER A 204 29.91 36.11 9.75
N GLY A 205 30.03 34.80 9.57
CA GLY A 205 29.18 34.05 8.63
C GLY A 205 29.59 34.13 7.17
N THR A 206 30.81 34.59 6.88
CA THR A 206 31.35 34.59 5.52
C THR A 206 32.73 33.96 5.53
N CYS A 207 33.03 33.17 4.50
CA CYS A 207 34.38 32.68 4.27
C CYS A 207 35.22 33.82 3.69
N LEU A 208 36.19 34.31 4.45
CA LEU A 208 37.01 35.47 4.09
C LEU A 208 38.49 35.18 4.39
N GLY A 209 39.39 35.92 3.74
CA GLY A 209 40.83 35.76 3.93
C GLY A 209 41.46 35.04 2.75
N GLY A 210 42.34 34.08 3.03
CA GLY A 210 43.09 33.39 1.97
C GLY A 210 44.37 34.12 1.58
N THR A 211 45.42 33.34 1.33
CA THR A 211 46.64 33.82 0.66
C THR A 211 46.50 33.52 -0.82
N GLN A 212 46.78 34.50 -1.69
CA GLN A 212 46.76 34.26 -3.13
C GLN A 212 47.85 33.27 -3.53
N VAL A 213 47.44 32.20 -4.20
CA VAL A 213 48.31 31.08 -4.62
C VAL A 213 48.45 30.93 -6.13
N CYS A 214 47.75 31.75 -6.92
CA CYS A 214 47.86 31.79 -8.39
C CYS A 214 48.40 33.14 -8.91
N GLY A 215 48.90 33.13 -10.15
CA GLY A 215 49.32 34.32 -10.92
C GLY A 215 48.16 35.14 -11.49
N GLU A 216 48.47 36.15 -12.32
CA GLU A 216 47.47 37.09 -12.89
C GLU A 216 46.49 36.44 -13.90
N ASP A 217 46.72 35.19 -14.29
CA ASP A 217 45.94 34.43 -15.27
C ASP A 217 44.86 33.53 -14.64
N ASN A 218 44.73 33.52 -13.31
CA ASN A 218 43.78 32.71 -12.53
C ASN A 218 43.86 31.19 -12.81
N ASN A 219 45.05 30.69 -13.17
CA ASN A 219 45.26 29.28 -13.44
C ASN A 219 45.73 28.53 -12.17
N PRO A 220 44.96 27.53 -11.65
CA PRO A 220 45.35 26.76 -10.46
C PRO A 220 46.55 25.85 -10.80
N GLY A 221 47.76 26.39 -10.61
CA GLY A 221 49.01 25.74 -10.99
C GLY A 221 50.04 26.68 -11.62
N ASP A 222 49.64 27.89 -12.02
CA ASP A 222 50.59 28.92 -12.41
C ASP A 222 50.95 29.80 -11.19
N THR A 223 52.19 29.68 -10.71
CA THR A 223 52.75 30.53 -9.65
C THR A 223 53.54 31.72 -10.23
N SER A 224 53.48 31.94 -11.55
CA SER A 224 54.24 33.00 -12.20
C SER A 224 53.60 34.37 -11.91
N THR A 225 54.41 35.32 -11.47
CA THR A 225 54.01 36.70 -11.13
C THR A 225 54.39 37.68 -12.24
N THR A 226 54.60 37.15 -13.45
CA THR A 226 55.07 37.92 -14.60
C THR A 226 54.33 37.43 -15.82
N GLU A 227 53.76 38.37 -16.59
CA GLU A 227 53.02 38.14 -17.84
C GLU A 227 53.49 36.88 -18.55
N ASP A 228 52.55 35.98 -18.85
CA ASP A 228 52.72 34.91 -19.82
C ASP A 228 52.93 35.52 -21.21
N THR A 229 54.11 36.12 -21.42
CA THR A 229 54.64 36.35 -22.75
C THR A 229 55.15 35.01 -23.22
N ALA A 230 54.23 34.22 -23.75
CA ALA A 230 54.49 33.09 -24.62
C ALA A 230 55.69 33.43 -25.53
N THR A 231 56.84 32.83 -25.26
CA THR A 231 57.95 32.53 -26.19
C THR A 231 59.20 32.16 -25.40
N ALA A 232 59.40 30.87 -25.14
CA ALA A 232 60.69 30.19 -25.30
C ALA A 232 60.66 28.84 -24.57
N ASP A 233 60.20 27.81 -25.27
CA ASP A 233 60.88 26.51 -25.23
C ASP A 233 60.39 25.65 -26.40
N LEU A 234 60.88 25.96 -27.60
CA LEU A 234 60.95 24.99 -28.68
C LEU A 234 62.36 25.05 -29.30
N PRO A 235 63.07 23.92 -29.41
CA PRO A 235 64.35 23.87 -30.11
C PRO A 235 64.12 24.11 -31.61
N GLU A 236 64.94 24.99 -32.18
CA GLU A 236 64.95 25.40 -33.59
C GLU A 236 64.67 24.24 -34.56
N GLY A 237 63.53 24.28 -35.26
CA GLY A 237 63.31 23.50 -36.47
C GLY A 237 61.97 22.76 -36.61
N VAL A 238 60.82 23.41 -36.43
CA VAL A 238 59.55 22.94 -37.06
C VAL A 238 58.76 24.14 -37.58
N LEU A 239 58.40 24.09 -38.85
CA LEU A 239 57.72 25.16 -39.57
C LEU A 239 56.27 25.35 -39.11
N SER A 240 55.89 26.61 -39.03
CA SER A 240 54.54 27.15 -38.88
C SER A 240 53.50 26.42 -39.74
N GLN A 241 52.52 25.82 -39.06
CA GLN A 241 51.11 25.85 -39.46
C GLN A 241 50.22 25.37 -38.30
N ASP A 242 49.10 26.08 -38.16
CA ASP A 242 47.90 25.73 -37.39
C ASP A 242 47.86 26.08 -35.89
N ILE A 243 47.74 27.39 -35.60
CA ILE A 243 46.96 27.85 -34.44
C ILE A 243 45.60 28.33 -34.96
N VAL A 244 44.61 27.44 -34.82
CA VAL A 244 43.21 27.83 -34.71
C VAL A 244 42.92 27.91 -33.22
N ILE A 245 42.57 29.10 -32.74
CA ILE A 245 42.01 29.29 -31.40
C ILE A 245 40.59 28.76 -31.46
N ASP A 246 40.30 27.69 -30.72
CA ASP A 246 38.93 27.36 -30.34
C ASP A 246 38.91 26.91 -28.89
N GLY A 247 38.08 27.59 -28.09
CA GLY A 247 37.94 27.35 -26.66
C GLY A 247 37.36 25.96 -26.40
N GLY A 248 38.02 25.20 -25.53
CA GLY A 248 37.48 23.93 -25.05
C GLY A 248 38.52 23.10 -24.33
N CYS A 249 38.42 23.04 -23.00
CA CYS A 249 39.11 22.03 -22.20
C CYS A 249 38.66 20.63 -22.65
N GLY A 250 39.55 19.87 -23.26
CA GLY A 250 39.36 18.45 -23.58
C GLY A 250 40.54 17.64 -23.07
N CYS A 251 40.31 16.84 -22.02
CA CYS A 251 41.28 15.86 -21.53
C CYS A 251 41.51 14.78 -22.61
N LEU A 252 42.73 14.70 -23.15
CA LEU A 252 43.14 13.62 -24.06
C LEU A 252 43.73 12.47 -23.24
N VAL A 253 43.00 11.36 -23.17
CA VAL A 253 43.49 10.07 -22.70
C VAL A 253 44.39 9.47 -23.78
N SER A 254 45.63 9.09 -23.43
CA SER A 254 46.59 8.52 -24.38
C SER A 254 46.33 7.03 -24.62
N GLU A 255 45.94 6.67 -25.85
CA GLU A 255 45.91 5.28 -26.31
C GLU A 255 47.28 4.87 -26.84
N GLY A 256 48.02 4.09 -26.06
CA GLY A 256 49.20 3.35 -26.51
C GLY A 256 48.80 2.05 -27.19
N ALA A 257 49.00 1.95 -28.50
CA ALA A 257 48.77 0.74 -29.27
C ALA A 257 49.95 -0.26 -29.15
N SER A 258 49.67 -1.51 -28.75
CA SER A 258 50.22 -2.71 -29.42
C SER A 258 49.63 -4.03 -28.86
N GLY A 259 49.15 -4.91 -29.75
CA GLY A 259 48.95 -6.33 -29.44
C GLY A 259 47.66 -6.98 -29.95
N ARG A 260 47.66 -7.41 -31.23
CA ARG A 260 46.59 -8.18 -31.90
C ARG A 260 46.46 -9.62 -31.38
N TRP A 261 45.28 -10.07 -30.94
CA TRP A 261 44.67 -11.43 -31.10
C TRP A 261 43.16 -11.24 -30.77
N GLY A 262 42.18 -11.34 -31.67
CA GLY A 262 41.66 -12.55 -32.31
C GLY A 262 40.17 -12.73 -31.94
N PHE A 263 39.31 -12.97 -32.95
CA PHE A 263 37.88 -13.39 -32.91
C PHE A 263 36.78 -12.31 -32.79
N ALA A 264 36.20 -11.94 -33.93
CA ALA A 264 34.80 -11.51 -34.04
C ALA A 264 34.09 -12.44 -35.04
N LEU A 265 33.17 -13.25 -34.53
CA LEU A 265 32.29 -14.14 -35.30
C LEU A 265 30.84 -13.72 -35.02
N LEU A 266 30.20 -13.19 -36.06
CA LEU A 266 28.77 -13.12 -36.39
C LEU A 266 27.72 -13.48 -35.32
N LEU A 267 26.76 -12.57 -35.12
CA LEU A 267 25.31 -12.84 -35.04
C LEU A 267 24.58 -11.48 -35.04
N GLY A 268 23.68 -11.11 -35.95
CA GLY A 268 22.87 -11.91 -36.86
C GLY A 268 21.42 -12.03 -36.37
N LEU A 269 20.66 -10.93 -36.52
CA LEU A 269 19.22 -10.83 -36.84
C LEU A 269 18.14 -11.57 -36.01
N LEU A 270 17.00 -10.86 -35.88
CA LEU A 270 15.61 -11.33 -35.61
C LEU A 270 15.31 -11.63 -34.13
N VAL A 271 14.20 -11.16 -33.53
CA VAL A 271 12.82 -11.48 -33.93
C VAL A 271 11.85 -10.38 -33.46
N LEU A 272 11.08 -9.86 -34.42
CA LEU A 272 9.80 -9.19 -34.22
C LEU A 272 8.69 -10.25 -34.00
N LEU A 273 7.75 -9.91 -33.12
CA LEU A 273 6.36 -10.41 -33.04
C LEU A 273 6.12 -11.86 -32.61
N ARG A 274 5.52 -12.04 -31.42
CA ARG A 274 4.21 -12.71 -31.32
C ARG A 274 3.49 -12.44 -30.01
N ARG A 275 2.22 -12.03 -30.15
CA ARG A 275 1.19 -11.89 -29.12
C ARG A 275 0.88 -13.22 -28.41
N ARG A 276 0.34 -13.06 -27.18
CA ARG A 276 -0.87 -13.69 -26.59
C ARG A 276 -0.72 -14.86 -25.59
N ARG A 277 -1.48 -14.67 -24.49
CA ARG A 277 -1.96 -15.59 -23.44
C ARG A 277 -0.89 -15.96 -22.42
N VAL A 278 -1.12 -15.90 -21.11
CA VAL A 278 -2.01 -16.69 -20.21
C VAL A 278 -1.88 -15.97 -18.83
N SER A 279 -2.78 -15.91 -17.84
CA SER A 279 -3.95 -16.67 -17.40
C SER A 279 -4.86 -15.74 -16.59
#